data_AF-A0A261A641-F1
#
_entry.id   AF-A0A261A641-F1
#
_cell.length_a   1.000
_cell.length_b   1.000
_cell.length_c   1.000
_cell.angle_alpha   90.00
_cell.angle_beta   90.00
_cell.angle_gamma   90.00
#
_symmetry.space_group_name_H-M   'P 1'
#
loop_
_entity.id
_entity.type
_entity.pdbx_description
1 polymer ?
#
loop_
_entity_poly.entity_id
_entity_poly.type
_entity_poly.pdbx_seq_one_letter_code
_entity_poly.pdbx_strand_id
1 'polypeptide(L)'
;MAQFLNCPDNVLAANIVPSQVYIYILPELRPFLHFFGRNDPAKLVDDDGEEASPVIYNSLNGEKYLCKPDLYTIIQNLAIHTITHQKIVFFHLLLAKVLKSKIAETNGPVEFVKFDQKMFDEIEKEMKEGEAKSLQQASAQRNNLEKSLRTKNYAAIVSKLRELNPKIWNGVEAYSLLAKLQLMSGTQIAEKKEFIFVMLTNTCIVNCIEQIMGKRASLFMCTPKSSPITVRLFEDGEERYVMEAELNHALNRVSTGSERFEIQSDGLVYKGMHFKEVKAKVLGYKCEHCEKEKKTSDALEISQKPAKVQKTSDIQDSIKNMKIENTNESGSKQYSQPALSALKEKCSKSSAVLVVEVEKKTMNTEQELSDLKKQYDILVQSEAQKTEELSKIEEELNKEKEKNQEKEEEILKASNENEELQKTILKLTAENEANERVIQKLLDRITNSSTNQQKTTEISDF
;
A
#
# COMPACT_ATOMS: atom_id res chain seq x y z
N MET A 1 2.18 12.09 -21.45
CA MET A 1 2.92 11.21 -20.51
C MET A 1 4.05 11.87 -19.74
N ALA A 2 4.96 12.65 -20.34
CA ALA A 2 6.04 13.30 -19.58
C ALA A 2 5.55 14.14 -18.37
N GLN A 3 4.41 14.84 -18.52
CA GLN A 3 3.79 15.62 -17.44
C GLN A 3 3.19 14.78 -16.30
N PHE A 4 3.00 13.47 -16.48
CA PHE A 4 2.38 12.57 -15.50
C PHE A 4 3.40 11.71 -14.74
N LEU A 5 4.67 11.73 -15.19
CA LEU A 5 5.81 11.12 -14.53
C LEU A 5 6.39 12.04 -13.44
N ASN A 6 6.06 13.34 -13.48
CA ASN A 6 6.41 14.29 -12.45
C ASN A 6 5.29 14.33 -11.39
N CYS A 7 5.66 14.33 -10.11
CA CYS A 7 4.74 14.69 -9.04
C CYS A 7 4.22 16.12 -9.30
N PRO A 8 2.92 16.41 -9.22
CA PRO A 8 2.44 17.78 -9.32
C PRO A 8 3.02 18.61 -8.17
N ASP A 9 3.79 19.63 -8.52
CA ASP A 9 4.48 20.54 -7.59
C ASP A 9 3.65 20.86 -6.35
N ASN A 10 4.28 20.63 -5.20
CA ASN A 10 3.87 21.00 -3.85
C ASN A 10 3.02 22.27 -3.80
N VAL A 11 1.70 22.11 -3.76
CA VAL A 11 0.85 23.06 -3.05
C VAL A 11 0.71 22.49 -1.65
N LEU A 12 1.43 23.06 -0.68
CA LEU A 12 0.96 23.39 0.67
C LEU A 12 2.12 23.91 1.55
N ALA A 13 1.90 25.07 2.16
CA ALA A 13 2.83 25.77 3.07
C ALA A 13 2.86 25.12 4.47
N ALA A 14 4.02 25.20 5.12
CA ALA A 14 4.50 24.28 6.17
C ALA A 14 4.07 24.53 7.64
N ASN A 15 2.93 25.16 7.95
CA ASN A 15 2.57 25.50 9.34
C ASN A 15 1.14 25.09 9.77
N ILE A 16 0.66 23.86 9.48
CA ILE A 16 -0.78 23.54 9.57
C ILE A 16 -1.06 22.15 10.21
N VAL A 17 -2.05 22.07 11.10
CA VAL A 17 -2.50 20.86 11.82
C VAL A 17 -3.82 20.29 11.22
N PRO A 18 -3.93 18.98 10.95
CA PRO A 18 -5.09 18.38 10.25
C PRO A 18 -6.42 18.43 11.03
N SER A 19 -7.56 18.48 10.31
CA SER A 19 -8.91 18.54 10.92
C SER A 19 -9.31 17.33 11.77
N GLN A 20 -8.65 16.19 11.54
CA GLN A 20 -8.86 14.96 12.30
C GLN A 20 -8.21 15.06 13.69
N VAL A 21 -7.19 15.91 13.82
CA VAL A 21 -6.49 16.23 15.08
C VAL A 21 -7.26 17.26 15.88
N TYR A 22 -8.03 18.16 15.24
CA TYR A 22 -8.84 19.20 15.88
C TYR A 22 -9.80 18.68 16.97
N ILE A 23 -10.31 17.45 16.80
CA ILE A 23 -11.22 16.79 17.73
C ILE A 23 -10.53 16.38 19.04
N TYR A 24 -9.20 16.22 19.00
CA TYR A 24 -8.35 15.78 20.10
C TYR A 24 -7.57 16.95 20.77
N ILE A 25 -7.75 18.19 20.29
CA ILE A 25 -7.15 19.40 20.88
C ILE A 25 -8.08 19.98 21.96
N LEU A 26 -7.49 20.35 23.10
CA LEU A 26 -8.16 20.98 24.24
C LEU A 26 -8.94 22.25 23.82
N PRO A 27 -10.20 22.43 24.26
CA PRO A 27 -11.04 23.58 23.90
C PRO A 27 -10.39 24.96 24.05
N GLU A 28 -9.51 25.10 25.04
CA GLU A 28 -8.84 26.33 25.45
C GLU A 28 -7.77 26.78 24.44
N LEU A 29 -7.23 25.86 23.63
CA LEU A 29 -6.22 26.14 22.62
C LEU A 29 -6.81 26.50 21.24
N ARG A 30 -8.11 26.25 21.04
CA ARG A 30 -8.82 26.45 19.77
C ARG A 30 -8.90 27.90 19.28
N PRO A 31 -8.98 28.95 20.13
CA PRO A 31 -9.01 30.35 19.68
C PRO A 31 -7.70 30.84 19.04
N PHE A 32 -6.59 30.15 19.30
CA PHE A 32 -5.25 30.51 18.80
C PHE A 32 -4.90 29.80 17.48
N LEU A 33 -5.78 28.92 16.98
CA LEU A 33 -5.61 28.17 15.75
C LEU A 33 -6.54 28.74 14.67
N HIS A 34 -5.99 29.13 13.52
CA HIS A 34 -6.78 29.64 12.40
C HIS A 34 -7.68 28.53 11.82
N PHE A 35 -8.98 28.65 12.02
CA PHE A 35 -9.98 27.72 11.48
C PHE A 35 -10.18 27.96 9.99
N PHE A 36 -9.69 27.05 9.14
CA PHE A 36 -10.28 26.82 7.83
C PHE A 36 -10.35 25.32 7.55
N GLY A 37 -11.57 24.84 7.28
CA GLY A 37 -11.78 23.46 6.88
C GLY A 37 -11.17 23.17 5.52
N ARG A 38 -10.20 22.25 5.47
CA ARG A 38 -10.03 21.28 4.38
C ARG A 38 -8.91 20.28 4.69
N ASN A 39 -9.19 19.02 4.34
CA ASN A 39 -8.35 18.09 3.59
C ASN A 39 -6.82 18.27 3.66
N ASP A 40 -6.15 17.33 4.31
CA ASP A 40 -4.86 16.82 3.83
C ASP A 40 -5.11 15.61 2.91
N PRO A 41 -4.43 15.49 1.76
CA PRO A 41 -4.39 14.25 1.01
C PRO A 41 -3.57 13.21 1.79
N ALA A 42 -4.11 12.01 1.95
CA ALA A 42 -3.34 10.87 2.43
C ALA A 42 -2.20 10.62 1.42
N LYS A 43 -0.97 10.98 1.79
CA LYS A 43 0.26 10.64 1.04
C LYS A 43 0.29 9.13 0.83
N LEU A 44 0.72 8.65 -0.34
CA LEU A 44 0.82 7.21 -0.60
C LEU A 44 1.90 6.53 0.26
N VAL A 45 2.86 7.28 0.80
CA VAL A 45 4.00 6.80 1.61
C VAL A 45 4.03 7.54 2.96
N ASP A 46 4.29 6.80 4.04
CA ASP A 46 4.50 7.35 5.38
C ASP A 46 5.96 7.83 5.50
N ASP A 47 6.14 9.15 5.58
CA ASP A 47 7.24 9.88 6.21
C ASP A 47 8.68 9.30 6.21
N ASP A 48 9.23 9.01 5.03
CA ASP A 48 10.69 8.92 4.79
C ASP A 48 11.19 9.82 3.64
N GLY A 49 10.36 10.74 3.15
CA GLY A 49 10.83 11.93 2.42
C GLY A 49 11.16 11.74 0.93
N GLU A 50 10.93 10.57 0.33
CA GLU A 50 11.00 10.44 -1.13
C GLU A 50 9.62 10.57 -1.78
N GLU A 51 9.42 11.71 -2.43
CA GLU A 51 8.34 12.00 -3.35
C GLU A 51 8.37 10.96 -4.48
N ALA A 52 7.65 9.85 -4.33
CA ALA A 52 7.69 8.68 -5.21
C ALA A 52 7.18 9.00 -6.63
N SER A 53 8.00 9.69 -7.41
CA SER A 53 7.81 9.85 -8.85
C SER A 53 8.09 8.50 -9.52
N PRO A 54 7.19 8.01 -10.39
CA PRO A 54 7.38 6.75 -11.09
C PRO A 54 8.74 6.68 -11.79
N VAL A 55 9.52 5.63 -11.57
CA VAL A 55 10.86 5.49 -12.17
C VAL A 55 10.78 4.61 -13.42
N ILE A 56 11.33 5.10 -14.54
CA ILE A 56 11.48 4.32 -15.76
C ILE A 56 12.88 3.71 -15.81
N TYR A 57 12.93 2.39 -15.81
CA TYR A 57 14.16 1.61 -15.92
C TYR A 57 14.43 1.26 -17.38
N ASN A 58 15.69 1.35 -17.80
CA ASN A 58 16.12 0.90 -19.12
C ASN A 58 16.81 -0.46 -19.01
N SER A 59 16.43 -1.41 -19.86
CA SER A 59 17.17 -2.65 -20.01
C SER A 59 18.45 -2.43 -20.82
N LEU A 60 19.36 -3.41 -20.79
CA LEU A 60 20.57 -3.43 -21.61
C LEU A 60 20.28 -3.37 -23.12
N ASN A 61 19.08 -3.78 -23.52
CA ASN A 61 18.62 -3.73 -24.91
C ASN A 61 17.89 -2.41 -25.24
N GLY A 62 17.88 -1.43 -24.33
CA GLY A 62 17.22 -0.15 -24.49
C GLY A 62 15.69 -0.18 -24.33
N GLU A 63 15.13 -1.29 -23.86
CA GLU A 63 13.68 -1.38 -23.59
C GLU A 63 13.36 -0.74 -22.24
N LYS A 64 12.19 -0.11 -22.14
CA LYS A 64 11.74 0.59 -20.93
C LYS A 64 10.84 -0.29 -20.07
N TYR A 65 11.03 -0.23 -18.76
CA TYR A 65 10.28 -0.98 -17.76
C TYR A 65 9.84 -0.06 -16.61
N LEU A 66 8.74 -0.43 -15.96
CA LEU A 66 8.21 0.20 -14.75
C LEU A 66 8.12 -0.84 -13.64
N CYS A 67 8.36 -0.43 -12.41
CA CYS A 67 8.00 -1.25 -11.27
C CYS A 67 6.47 -1.31 -11.14
N LYS A 68 5.90 -2.47 -10.77
CA LYS A 68 4.45 -2.63 -10.62
C LYS A 68 3.81 -1.66 -9.60
N PRO A 69 4.40 -1.42 -8.41
CA PRO A 69 3.91 -0.39 -7.48
C PRO A 69 3.79 1.00 -8.13
N ASP A 70 4.73 1.38 -9.00
CA ASP A 70 4.70 2.68 -9.69
C ASP A 70 3.48 2.83 -10.61
N LEU A 71 2.89 1.72 -11.09
CA LEU A 71 1.66 1.77 -11.87
C LEU A 71 0.52 2.40 -11.08
N TYR A 72 0.44 2.16 -9.77
CA TYR A 72 -0.61 2.75 -8.93
C TYR A 72 -0.44 4.27 -8.84
N THR A 73 0.81 4.74 -8.68
CA THR A 73 1.14 6.17 -8.72
C THR A 73 0.82 6.80 -10.08
N ILE A 74 1.17 6.12 -11.18
CA ILE A 74 0.84 6.59 -12.54
C ILE A 74 -0.68 6.68 -12.72
N ILE A 75 -1.44 5.68 -12.27
CA ILE A 75 -2.91 5.68 -12.33
C ILE A 75 -3.49 6.84 -11.51
N GLN A 76 -2.95 7.09 -10.31
CA GLN A 76 -3.34 8.24 -9.49
C GLN A 76 -3.10 9.55 -10.26
N ASN A 77 -1.87 9.77 -10.75
CA ASN A 77 -1.51 10.99 -11.47
C ASN A 77 -2.39 11.19 -12.71
N LEU A 78 -2.58 10.13 -13.52
CA LEU A 78 -3.48 10.19 -14.67
C LEU A 78 -4.88 10.62 -14.25
N ALA A 79 -5.45 10.01 -13.21
CA ALA A 79 -6.79 10.33 -12.75
C ALA A 79 -6.89 11.79 -12.27
N ILE A 80 -5.89 12.28 -11.53
CA ILE A 80 -5.84 13.67 -11.03
C ILE A 80 -5.87 14.67 -12.20
N HIS A 81 -5.11 14.41 -13.26
CA HIS A 81 -5.04 15.32 -14.41
C HIS A 81 -6.19 15.16 -15.40
N THR A 82 -6.84 14.00 -15.40
CA THR A 82 -7.87 13.66 -16.39
C THR A 82 -9.26 14.01 -15.92
N ILE A 83 -9.56 13.77 -14.64
CA ILE A 83 -10.89 13.96 -14.06
C ILE A 83 -11.08 15.44 -13.74
N THR A 84 -12.08 16.06 -14.36
CA THR A 84 -12.32 17.52 -14.30
C THR A 84 -13.38 17.93 -13.27
N HIS A 85 -13.99 16.96 -12.58
CA HIS A 85 -15.04 17.22 -11.59
C HIS A 85 -14.62 18.20 -10.48
N GLN A 86 -15.49 19.19 -10.21
CA GLN A 86 -15.23 20.41 -9.42
C GLN A 86 -14.82 20.22 -7.94
N LYS A 87 -14.72 19.00 -7.40
CA LYS A 87 -14.33 18.73 -6.00
C LYS A 87 -13.24 17.66 -5.88
N ILE A 88 -12.17 17.94 -6.61
CA ILE A 88 -10.89 17.22 -6.76
C ILE A 88 -10.34 16.66 -5.44
N VAL A 89 -10.34 17.43 -4.34
CA VAL A 89 -9.60 17.03 -3.13
C VAL A 89 -10.19 15.80 -2.42
N PHE A 90 -11.51 15.70 -2.29
CA PHE A 90 -12.12 14.52 -1.66
C PHE A 90 -12.03 13.29 -2.57
N PHE A 91 -12.07 13.51 -3.89
CA PHE A 91 -11.84 12.45 -4.86
C PHE A 91 -10.41 11.87 -4.72
N HIS A 92 -9.39 12.73 -4.61
CA HIS A 92 -8.01 12.29 -4.40
C HIS A 92 -7.86 11.41 -3.17
N LEU A 93 -8.50 11.81 -2.07
CA LEU A 93 -8.47 11.05 -0.82
C LEU A 93 -9.06 9.64 -0.97
N LEU A 94 -10.23 9.53 -1.59
CA LEU A 94 -10.86 8.23 -1.81
C LEU A 94 -10.04 7.37 -2.77
N LEU A 95 -9.50 7.97 -3.84
CA LEU A 95 -8.67 7.26 -4.80
C LEU A 95 -7.39 6.74 -4.15
N ALA A 96 -6.65 7.58 -3.44
CA ALA A 96 -5.43 7.20 -2.73
C ALA A 96 -5.70 6.06 -1.74
N LYS A 97 -6.79 6.14 -0.97
CA LYS A 97 -7.18 5.06 -0.04
C LYS A 97 -7.44 3.74 -0.75
N VAL A 98 -8.17 3.76 -1.87
CA VAL A 98 -8.44 2.54 -2.64
C VAL A 98 -7.16 1.98 -3.24
N LEU A 99 -6.30 2.82 -3.83
CA LEU A 99 -5.03 2.38 -4.41
C LEU A 99 -4.09 1.81 -3.34
N LYS A 100 -3.92 2.47 -2.18
CA LYS A 100 -3.17 1.93 -1.03
C LYS A 100 -3.63 0.55 -0.62
N SER A 101 -4.95 0.35 -0.50
CA SER A 101 -5.49 -0.95 -0.10
C SER A 101 -5.13 -2.06 -1.10
N LYS A 102 -5.09 -1.75 -2.39
CA LYS A 102 -4.65 -2.69 -3.43
C LYS A 102 -3.15 -2.94 -3.43
N ILE A 103 -2.33 -1.96 -3.09
CA ILE A 103 -0.87 -2.14 -2.92
C ILE A 103 -0.59 -3.08 -1.73
N ALA A 104 -1.31 -2.90 -0.62
CA ALA A 104 -1.20 -3.78 0.54
C ALA A 104 -1.68 -5.22 0.26
N GLU A 105 -2.62 -5.41 -0.69
CA GLU A 105 -3.03 -6.73 -1.17
C GLU A 105 -1.94 -7.41 -2.03
N THR A 106 -1.02 -6.65 -2.64
CA THR A 106 0.09 -7.17 -3.45
C THR A 106 1.33 -7.48 -2.62
N ASN A 107 1.20 -8.36 -1.63
CA ASN A 107 2.36 -8.91 -0.91
C ASN A 107 3.10 -9.92 -1.81
N GLY A 108 4.12 -9.45 -2.52
CA GLY A 108 4.88 -10.27 -3.47
C GLY A 108 6.28 -9.74 -3.78
N PRO A 109 7.07 -10.50 -4.56
CA PRO A 109 8.36 -10.03 -5.03
C PRO A 109 8.19 -8.81 -5.92
N VAL A 110 9.24 -7.98 -6.00
CA VAL A 110 9.29 -6.85 -6.92
C VAL A 110 9.11 -7.35 -8.33
N GLU A 111 8.24 -6.69 -9.09
CA GLU A 111 7.93 -7.07 -10.45
C GLU A 111 7.95 -5.86 -11.35
N PHE A 112 8.42 -6.08 -12.57
CA PHE A 112 8.48 -5.04 -13.59
C PHE A 112 7.56 -5.40 -14.74
N VAL A 113 6.95 -4.38 -15.32
CA VAL A 113 6.20 -4.49 -16.57
C VAL A 113 6.89 -3.66 -17.63
N LYS A 114 6.84 -4.13 -18.88
CA LYS A 114 7.33 -3.34 -20.00
C LYS A 114 6.51 -2.07 -20.11
N PHE A 115 7.18 -0.93 -20.25
CA PHE A 115 6.53 0.36 -20.45
C PHE A 115 5.85 0.36 -21.83
N ASP A 116 4.55 0.61 -21.83
CA ASP A 116 3.75 0.77 -23.04
C ASP A 116 3.00 2.11 -22.99
N GLN A 117 3.50 3.05 -23.78
CA GLN A 117 2.92 4.38 -23.92
C GLN A 117 1.44 4.32 -24.37
N LYS A 118 1.13 3.44 -25.32
CA LYS A 118 -0.22 3.33 -25.91
C LYS A 118 -1.23 2.83 -24.88
N MET A 119 -0.81 1.91 -24.01
CA MET A 119 -1.63 1.42 -22.91
C MET A 119 -2.05 2.56 -21.97
N PHE A 120 -1.14 3.48 -21.62
CA PHE A 120 -1.47 4.61 -20.75
C PHE A 120 -2.37 5.63 -21.45
N ASP A 121 -2.16 5.88 -22.75
CA ASP A 121 -3.04 6.75 -23.54
C ASP A 121 -4.48 6.17 -23.62
N GLU A 122 -4.60 4.85 -23.73
CA GLU A 122 -5.89 4.14 -23.67
C GLU A 122 -6.55 4.27 -22.28
N ILE A 123 -5.77 4.13 -21.19
CA ILE A 123 -6.27 4.32 -19.82
C ILE A 123 -6.78 5.75 -19.62
N GLU A 124 -6.01 6.75 -20.05
CA GLU A 124 -6.40 8.16 -19.96
C GLU A 124 -7.72 8.41 -20.71
N LYS A 125 -7.85 7.87 -21.92
CA LYS A 125 -9.08 7.95 -22.71
C LYS A 125 -10.27 7.28 -22.00
N GLU A 126 -10.08 6.08 -21.46
CA GLU A 126 -11.12 5.38 -20.69
C GLU A 126 -11.54 6.14 -19.44
N MET A 127 -10.62 6.82 -18.75
CA MET A 127 -10.94 7.67 -17.60
C MET A 127 -11.82 8.87 -18.00
N LYS A 128 -11.52 9.54 -19.13
CA LYS A 128 -12.35 10.65 -19.66
C LYS A 128 -13.76 10.18 -19.98
N GLU A 129 -13.89 9.06 -20.70
CA GLU A 129 -15.19 8.48 -21.03
C GLU A 129 -15.94 7.97 -19.78
N GLY A 130 -15.17 7.45 -18.82
CA GLY A 130 -15.65 6.96 -17.53
C GLY A 130 -16.21 8.05 -16.63
N GLU A 131 -15.61 9.24 -16.63
CA GLU A 131 -16.07 10.39 -15.85
C GLU A 131 -17.51 10.78 -16.24
N ALA A 132 -17.77 10.94 -17.53
CA ALA A 132 -19.10 11.32 -18.03
C ALA A 132 -20.18 10.30 -17.63
N LYS A 133 -19.88 9.00 -17.78
CA LYS A 133 -20.78 7.90 -17.37
C LYS A 133 -21.01 7.89 -15.86
N SER A 134 -19.95 8.13 -15.08
CA SER A 134 -20.00 8.19 -13.62
C SER A 134 -20.87 9.35 -13.14
N LEU A 135 -20.78 10.51 -13.79
CA LEU A 135 -21.61 11.68 -13.47
C LEU A 135 -23.09 11.41 -13.78
N GLN A 136 -23.39 10.76 -14.91
CA GLN A 136 -24.75 10.35 -15.26
C GLN A 136 -25.31 9.36 -14.25
N GLN A 137 -24.52 8.35 -13.87
CA GLN A 137 -24.90 7.37 -12.85
C GLN A 137 -25.16 8.05 -11.50
N ALA A 138 -24.26 8.92 -11.04
CA ALA A 138 -24.41 9.65 -9.79
C ALA A 138 -25.67 10.54 -9.78
N SER A 139 -25.99 11.16 -10.92
CA SER A 139 -27.20 11.98 -11.08
C SER A 139 -28.47 11.13 -10.94
N ALA A 140 -28.49 9.96 -11.58
CA ALA A 140 -29.60 9.01 -11.45
C ALA A 140 -29.76 8.51 -10.01
N GLN A 141 -28.66 8.14 -9.33
CA GLN A 141 -28.69 7.71 -7.92
C GLN A 141 -29.18 8.82 -6.99
N ARG A 142 -28.73 10.06 -7.21
CA ARG A 142 -29.18 11.22 -6.43
C ARG A 142 -30.69 11.43 -6.56
N ASN A 143 -31.23 11.29 -7.76
CA ASN A 143 -32.67 11.44 -8.00
C ASN A 143 -33.47 10.33 -7.29
N ASN A 144 -32.97 9.09 -7.31
CA ASN A 144 -33.58 7.98 -6.58
C ASN A 144 -33.58 8.20 -5.05
N LEU A 145 -32.58 8.92 -4.53
CA LEU A 145 -32.45 9.24 -3.11
C LEU A 145 -33.22 10.49 -2.67
N GLU A 146 -33.95 11.15 -3.57
CA GLU A 146 -34.65 12.41 -3.25
C GLU A 146 -35.67 12.24 -2.13
N LYS A 147 -36.44 11.15 -2.14
CA LYS A 147 -37.40 10.84 -1.08
C LYS A 147 -36.70 10.69 0.27
N SER A 148 -35.62 9.91 0.31
CA SER A 148 -34.83 9.68 1.53
C SER A 148 -34.21 10.97 2.07
N LEU A 149 -33.77 11.88 1.20
CA LEU A 149 -33.27 13.19 1.61
C LEU A 149 -34.37 14.05 2.24
N ARG A 150 -35.56 14.11 1.64
CA ARG A 150 -36.70 14.88 2.14
C ARG A 150 -37.22 14.35 3.49
N THR A 151 -37.24 13.03 3.66
CA THR A 151 -37.66 12.39 4.92
C THR A 151 -36.55 12.28 5.95
N LYS A 152 -35.36 12.86 5.68
CA LYS A 152 -34.18 12.79 6.55
C LYS A 152 -33.73 11.36 6.86
N ASN A 153 -34.03 10.39 5.99
CA ASN A 153 -33.56 9.02 6.09
C ASN A 153 -32.10 8.93 5.57
N TYR A 154 -31.17 9.50 6.34
CA TYR A 154 -29.74 9.52 6.01
C TYR A 154 -29.11 8.13 6.03
N ALA A 155 -29.63 7.21 6.84
CA ALA A 155 -29.18 5.82 6.86
C ALA A 155 -29.37 5.14 5.49
N ALA A 156 -30.51 5.36 4.82
CA ALA A 156 -30.74 4.83 3.48
C ALA A 156 -29.77 5.43 2.43
N ILE A 157 -29.41 6.71 2.55
CA ILE A 157 -28.45 7.37 1.67
C ILE A 157 -27.05 6.75 1.84
N VAL A 158 -26.60 6.59 3.09
CA VAL A 158 -25.31 5.97 3.42
C VAL A 158 -25.28 4.51 2.98
N SER A 159 -26.37 3.77 3.18
CA SER A 159 -26.50 2.38 2.71
C SER A 159 -26.34 2.28 1.20
N LYS A 160 -26.86 3.26 0.43
CA LYS A 160 -26.70 3.25 -1.03
C LYS A 160 -25.26 3.50 -1.47
N LEU A 161 -24.54 4.40 -0.79
CA LEU A 161 -23.11 4.61 -1.04
C LEU A 161 -22.29 3.37 -0.71
N ARG A 162 -22.61 2.67 0.39
CA ARG A 162 -22.01 1.38 0.73
C ARG A 162 -22.29 0.29 -0.29
N GLU A 163 -23.51 0.22 -0.82
CA GLU A 163 -23.86 -0.69 -1.91
C GLU A 163 -23.02 -0.42 -3.17
N LEU A 164 -22.77 0.86 -3.48
CA LEU A 164 -21.96 1.26 -4.64
C LEU A 164 -20.48 0.91 -4.49
N ASN A 165 -19.88 1.16 -3.32
CA ASN A 165 -18.52 0.73 -3.03
C ASN A 165 -18.33 0.45 -1.54
N PRO A 166 -18.35 -0.82 -1.10
CA PRO A 166 -18.19 -1.17 0.31
C PRO A 166 -16.76 -1.00 0.82
N LYS A 167 -15.74 -0.98 -0.07
CA LYS A 167 -14.34 -0.75 0.31
C LYS A 167 -14.11 0.70 0.74
N ILE A 168 -14.71 1.64 0.01
CA ILE A 168 -14.69 3.07 0.35
C ILE A 168 -15.55 3.31 1.58
N TRP A 169 -16.82 2.88 1.54
CA TRP A 169 -17.82 3.18 2.56
C TRP A 169 -17.95 2.06 3.59
N ASN A 170 -16.82 1.69 4.19
CA ASN A 170 -16.78 0.71 5.27
C ASN A 170 -17.45 1.26 6.55
N GLY A 171 -17.39 0.53 7.66
CA GLY A 171 -18.03 0.93 8.92
C GLY A 171 -17.71 2.36 9.37
N VAL A 172 -16.43 2.76 9.29
CA VAL A 172 -15.95 4.06 9.79
C VAL A 172 -16.38 5.20 8.86
N GLU A 173 -16.10 5.12 7.55
CA GLU A 173 -16.46 6.17 6.60
C GLU A 173 -17.97 6.34 6.47
N ALA A 174 -18.72 5.24 6.49
CA ALA A 174 -20.18 5.29 6.46
C ALA A 174 -20.74 5.98 7.70
N TYR A 175 -20.19 5.67 8.89
CA TYR A 175 -20.60 6.32 10.13
C TYR A 175 -20.26 7.82 10.12
N SER A 176 -19.06 8.18 9.68
CA SER A 176 -18.62 9.57 9.54
C SER A 176 -19.52 10.36 8.58
N LEU A 177 -19.90 9.76 7.45
CA LEU A 177 -20.85 10.37 6.51
C LEU A 177 -22.23 10.53 7.13
N LEU A 178 -22.72 9.53 7.86
CA LEU A 178 -24.02 9.59 8.55
C LEU A 178 -24.05 10.75 9.56
N ALA A 179 -23.04 10.83 10.42
CA ALA A 179 -22.89 11.89 11.43
C ALA A 179 -22.84 13.27 10.76
N LYS A 180 -22.10 13.41 9.66
CA LYS A 180 -22.02 14.66 8.90
C LYS A 180 -23.36 15.06 8.28
N LEU A 181 -24.10 14.12 7.70
CA LEU A 181 -25.44 14.37 7.16
C LEU A 181 -26.44 14.80 8.26
N GLN A 182 -26.33 14.21 9.46
CA GLN A 182 -27.14 14.57 10.62
C GLN A 182 -26.79 15.97 11.15
N LEU A 183 -25.51 16.32 11.22
CA LEU A 183 -25.04 17.65 11.63
C LEU A 183 -25.50 18.73 10.65
N MET A 184 -25.53 18.40 9.35
CA MET A 184 -26.07 19.29 8.32
C MET A 184 -27.59 19.42 8.38
N SER A 185 -28.31 18.80 9.32
CA SER A 185 -29.79 18.79 9.32
C SER A 185 -30.45 20.18 9.26
N GLY A 186 -29.79 21.24 9.74
CA GLY A 186 -30.22 22.63 9.65
C GLY A 186 -29.97 23.36 8.30
N THR A 187 -29.19 22.79 7.38
CA THR A 187 -28.85 23.44 6.10
C THR A 187 -29.94 23.28 5.03
N GLN A 188 -29.88 24.12 3.99
CA GLN A 188 -30.82 24.08 2.87
C GLN A 188 -30.79 22.73 2.16
N ILE A 189 -31.95 22.25 1.69
CA ILE A 189 -32.07 20.96 1.00
C ILE A 189 -31.18 20.92 -0.26
N ALA A 190 -31.03 22.05 -0.95
CA ALA A 190 -30.17 22.18 -2.13
C ALA A 190 -28.70 21.86 -1.81
N GLU A 191 -28.17 22.40 -0.70
CA GLU A 191 -26.79 22.17 -0.27
C GLU A 191 -26.55 20.70 0.09
N LYS A 192 -27.51 20.05 0.76
CA LYS A 192 -27.44 18.61 1.05
C LYS A 192 -27.48 17.77 -0.21
N LYS A 193 -28.35 18.13 -1.17
CA LYS A 193 -28.48 17.44 -2.45
C LYS A 193 -27.17 17.53 -3.23
N GLU A 194 -26.51 18.68 -3.19
CA GLU A 194 -25.19 18.88 -3.79
C GLU A 194 -24.10 18.10 -3.06
N PHE A 195 -24.09 18.11 -1.72
CA PHE A 195 -23.13 17.33 -0.94
C PHE A 195 -23.23 15.82 -1.24
N ILE A 196 -24.44 15.26 -1.26
CA ILE A 196 -24.67 13.85 -1.61
C ILE A 196 -24.26 13.57 -3.05
N PHE A 197 -24.54 14.50 -3.97
CA PHE A 197 -24.14 14.36 -5.38
C PHE A 197 -22.63 14.21 -5.52
N VAL A 198 -21.86 15.02 -4.80
CA VAL A 198 -20.39 14.94 -4.80
C VAL A 198 -19.91 13.58 -4.28
N MET A 199 -20.49 13.09 -3.19
CA MET A 199 -20.13 11.77 -2.63
C MET A 199 -20.41 10.64 -3.64
N LEU A 200 -21.58 10.69 -4.30
CA LEU A 200 -21.96 9.72 -5.33
C LEU A 200 -21.02 9.78 -6.54
N THR A 201 -20.75 10.99 -7.05
CA THR A 201 -19.87 11.20 -8.20
C THR A 201 -18.48 10.65 -7.93
N ASN A 202 -17.87 11.00 -6.80
CA ASN A 202 -16.53 10.50 -6.46
C ASN A 202 -16.52 8.97 -6.30
N THR A 203 -17.56 8.39 -5.70
CA THR A 203 -17.68 6.93 -5.57
C THR A 203 -17.78 6.25 -6.95
N CYS A 204 -18.61 6.79 -7.84
CA CYS A 204 -18.76 6.25 -9.20
C CYS A 204 -17.47 6.37 -10.02
N ILE A 205 -16.74 7.50 -9.91
CA ILE A 205 -15.47 7.69 -10.63
C ILE A 205 -14.42 6.70 -10.12
N VAL A 206 -14.27 6.54 -8.79
CA VAL A 206 -13.32 5.57 -8.24
C VAL A 206 -13.67 4.14 -8.67
N ASN A 207 -14.96 3.77 -8.68
CA ASN A 207 -15.41 2.48 -9.22
C ASN A 207 -15.03 2.30 -10.69
N CYS A 208 -15.16 3.35 -11.49
CA CYS A 208 -14.76 3.32 -12.90
C CYS A 208 -13.26 3.07 -13.04
N ILE A 209 -12.43 3.74 -12.23
CA ILE A 209 -10.97 3.51 -12.21
C ILE A 209 -10.65 2.07 -11.78
N GLU A 210 -11.31 1.55 -10.75
CA GLU A 210 -11.14 0.15 -10.35
C GLU A 210 -11.50 -0.84 -11.48
N GLN A 211 -12.54 -0.54 -12.28
CA GLN A 211 -12.90 -1.34 -13.45
C GLN A 211 -11.85 -1.26 -14.56
N ILE A 212 -11.31 -0.06 -14.83
CA ILE A 212 -10.24 0.16 -15.81
C ILE A 212 -8.99 -0.65 -15.42
N MET A 213 -8.63 -0.64 -14.13
CA MET A 213 -7.55 -1.47 -13.59
C MET A 213 -7.89 -2.97 -13.67
N GLY A 214 -9.14 -3.34 -13.38
CA GLY A 214 -9.61 -4.73 -13.43
C GLY A 214 -9.51 -5.36 -14.82
N LYS A 215 -9.76 -4.59 -15.89
CA LYS A 215 -9.53 -5.04 -17.29
C LYS A 215 -8.07 -5.40 -17.57
N ARG A 216 -7.14 -4.91 -16.74
CA ARG A 216 -5.70 -5.06 -16.87
C ARG A 216 -5.10 -5.71 -15.62
N ALA A 217 -5.85 -6.58 -14.95
CA ALA A 217 -5.47 -7.15 -13.65
C ALA A 217 -4.07 -7.80 -13.66
N SER A 218 -3.61 -8.37 -14.78
CA SER A 218 -2.27 -8.96 -14.90
C SER A 218 -1.11 -7.97 -14.64
N LEU A 219 -1.34 -6.67 -14.85
CA LEU A 219 -0.35 -5.62 -14.58
C LEU A 219 -0.25 -5.29 -13.09
N PHE A 220 -1.35 -5.46 -12.35
CA PHE A 220 -1.48 -5.06 -10.95
C PHE A 220 -1.39 -6.24 -9.98
N MET A 221 -1.54 -7.48 -10.46
CA MET A 221 -1.43 -8.70 -9.63
C MET A 221 -0.01 -9.25 -9.65
N CYS A 222 0.46 -9.80 -8.53
CA CYS A 222 1.72 -10.53 -8.46
C CYS A 222 1.70 -11.74 -9.41
N THR A 223 2.84 -12.05 -10.01
CA THR A 223 2.97 -13.25 -10.83
C THR A 223 2.81 -14.51 -9.98
N PRO A 224 2.19 -15.58 -10.52
CA PRO A 224 2.04 -16.84 -9.79
C PRO A 224 3.39 -17.43 -9.39
N LYS A 225 3.43 -18.19 -8.29
CA LYS A 225 4.63 -18.93 -7.85
C LYS A 225 5.16 -19.94 -8.89
N SER A 226 4.33 -20.34 -9.86
CA SER A 226 4.73 -21.20 -10.97
C SER A 226 5.57 -20.49 -12.04
N SER A 227 5.70 -19.16 -11.98
CA SER A 227 6.50 -18.38 -12.92
C SER A 227 8.00 -18.75 -12.85
N PRO A 228 8.75 -18.57 -13.96
CA PRO A 228 10.19 -18.77 -13.98
C PRO A 228 10.89 -17.96 -12.89
N ILE A 229 11.89 -18.57 -12.26
CA ILE A 229 12.73 -17.89 -11.26
C ILE A 229 13.50 -16.78 -11.98
N THR A 230 13.35 -15.54 -11.51
CA THR A 230 14.01 -14.36 -12.09
C THR A 230 14.84 -13.70 -11.00
N VAL A 231 16.11 -13.42 -11.29
CA VAL A 231 16.99 -12.55 -10.49
C VAL A 231 17.49 -11.47 -11.43
N ARG A 232 17.17 -10.21 -11.13
CA ARG A 232 17.51 -9.07 -11.98
C ARG A 232 18.85 -8.49 -11.55
N LEU A 233 19.68 -8.17 -12.55
CA LEU A 233 20.93 -7.44 -12.38
C LEU A 233 20.67 -5.98 -12.70
N PHE A 234 20.94 -5.11 -11.73
CA PHE A 234 20.91 -3.67 -11.88
C PHE A 234 22.34 -3.17 -12.07
N GLU A 235 22.55 -2.27 -13.02
CA GLU A 235 23.84 -1.64 -13.29
C GLU A 235 23.70 -0.12 -13.06
N ASP A 236 24.58 0.44 -12.24
CA ASP A 236 24.71 1.89 -12.04
C ASP A 236 26.18 2.27 -12.28
N GLY A 237 26.46 2.77 -13.48
CA GLY A 237 27.83 2.97 -13.96
C GLY A 237 28.61 1.65 -14.00
N GLU A 238 29.70 1.57 -13.22
CA GLU A 238 30.52 0.35 -13.10
C GLU A 238 30.00 -0.62 -12.02
N GLU A 239 29.09 -0.14 -11.16
CA GLU A 239 28.59 -0.91 -10.04
C GLU A 239 27.43 -1.82 -10.46
N ARG A 240 27.37 -3.00 -9.83
CA ARG A 240 26.39 -4.05 -10.17
C ARG A 240 25.73 -4.58 -8.93
N TYR A 241 24.41 -4.70 -8.96
CA TYR A 241 23.61 -5.11 -7.82
C TYR A 241 22.53 -6.10 -8.23
N VAL A 242 22.11 -6.95 -7.29
CA VAL A 242 20.89 -7.75 -7.41
C VAL A 242 19.98 -7.41 -6.24
N MET A 243 18.67 -7.61 -6.37
CA MET A 243 17.80 -7.50 -5.21
C MET A 243 17.98 -8.72 -4.31
N GLU A 244 18.27 -8.48 -3.03
CA GLU A 244 18.56 -9.55 -2.07
C GLU A 244 17.37 -10.50 -1.94
N ALA A 245 16.14 -9.97 -1.89
CA ALA A 245 14.92 -10.75 -1.81
C ALA A 245 14.72 -11.66 -3.03
N GLU A 246 15.01 -11.19 -4.25
CA GLU A 246 14.92 -12.01 -5.47
C GLU A 246 15.95 -13.14 -5.45
N LEU A 247 17.20 -12.80 -5.10
CA LEU A 247 18.27 -13.78 -5.02
C LEU A 247 17.97 -14.85 -3.95
N ASN A 248 17.57 -14.45 -2.75
CA ASN A 248 17.23 -15.38 -1.67
C ASN A 248 16.02 -16.26 -2.06
N HIS A 249 14.99 -15.68 -2.70
CA HIS A 249 13.85 -16.45 -3.22
C HIS A 249 14.28 -17.46 -4.29
N ALA A 250 15.14 -17.07 -5.23
CA ALA A 250 15.68 -17.95 -6.25
C ALA A 250 16.46 -19.10 -5.64
N LEU A 251 17.38 -18.79 -4.71
CA LEU A 251 18.20 -19.78 -4.00
C LEU A 251 17.35 -20.74 -3.17
N ASN A 252 16.29 -20.25 -2.50
CA ASN A 252 15.35 -21.09 -1.74
C ASN A 252 14.55 -22.05 -2.64
N ARG A 253 14.23 -21.66 -3.88
CA ARG A 253 13.50 -22.54 -4.83
C ARG A 253 14.38 -23.61 -5.46
N VAL A 254 15.68 -23.34 -5.65
CA VAL A 254 16.62 -24.29 -6.26
C VAL A 254 17.36 -25.16 -5.23
N SER A 255 17.35 -24.79 -3.95
CA SER A 255 18.00 -25.54 -2.87
C SER A 255 17.20 -26.75 -2.44
N THR A 256 17.92 -27.85 -2.16
CA THR A 256 17.40 -29.05 -1.50
C THR A 256 17.74 -29.08 0.00
N GLY A 257 18.42 -28.05 0.52
CA GLY A 257 18.83 -27.95 1.94
C GLY A 257 17.70 -27.56 2.89
N SER A 258 17.88 -27.85 4.19
CA SER A 258 16.91 -27.51 5.25
C SER A 258 16.96 -26.04 5.68
N GLU A 259 18.09 -25.36 5.49
CA GLU A 259 18.24 -23.93 5.79
C GLU A 259 17.66 -23.10 4.65
N ARG A 260 16.69 -22.25 4.98
CA ARG A 260 16.08 -21.30 4.06
C ARG A 260 16.55 -19.90 4.40
N PHE A 261 16.88 -19.11 3.38
CA PHE A 261 17.14 -17.69 3.57
C PHE A 261 15.86 -16.98 3.98
N GLU A 262 15.95 -16.12 4.99
CA GLU A 262 14.88 -15.18 5.31
C GLU A 262 14.68 -14.20 4.15
N ILE A 263 13.42 -13.97 3.80
CA ILE A 263 13.02 -12.99 2.81
C ILE A 263 12.28 -11.90 3.60
N GLN A 264 13.02 -10.86 4.01
CA GLN A 264 12.42 -9.66 4.55
C GLN A 264 12.08 -8.75 3.36
N SER A 265 10.79 -8.53 3.13
CA SER A 265 10.28 -7.60 2.13
C SER A 265 8.98 -7.04 2.67
N ASP A 266 8.99 -5.77 3.05
CA ASP A 266 7.78 -5.01 3.39
C ASP A 266 7.03 -4.52 2.13
N GLY A 267 7.57 -4.79 0.94
CA GLY A 267 6.98 -4.41 -0.34
C GLY A 267 7.20 -2.94 -0.72
N LEU A 268 7.95 -2.19 0.10
CA LEU A 268 8.17 -0.76 -0.06
C LEU A 268 9.68 -0.42 -0.07
N VAL A 269 10.50 -1.14 0.69
CA VAL A 269 11.96 -0.95 0.76
C VAL A 269 12.69 -2.17 0.22
N TYR A 270 13.46 -1.96 -0.87
CA TYR A 270 14.18 -3.03 -1.54
C TYR A 270 15.68 -2.96 -1.26
N LYS A 271 16.20 -3.96 -0.55
CA LYS A 271 17.63 -4.05 -0.26
C LYS A 271 18.40 -4.64 -1.45
N GLY A 272 19.34 -3.86 -1.98
CA GLY A 272 20.31 -4.33 -2.98
C GLY A 272 21.48 -5.09 -2.35
N MET A 273 22.02 -6.05 -3.08
CA MET A 273 23.24 -6.78 -2.76
C MET A 273 24.25 -6.57 -3.87
N HIS A 274 25.44 -6.10 -3.51
CA HIS A 274 26.49 -5.83 -4.49
C HIS A 274 27.00 -7.14 -5.13
N PHE A 275 27.30 -7.12 -6.42
CA PHE A 275 27.61 -8.35 -7.18
C PHE A 275 28.87 -9.08 -6.67
N LYS A 276 29.82 -8.36 -6.05
CA LYS A 276 30.96 -8.99 -5.36
C LYS A 276 30.50 -9.86 -4.19
N GLU A 277 29.51 -9.41 -3.43
CA GLU A 277 28.91 -10.15 -2.32
C GLU A 277 28.08 -11.32 -2.82
N VAL A 278 27.31 -11.14 -3.90
CA VAL A 278 26.58 -12.23 -4.57
C VAL A 278 27.51 -13.39 -4.92
N LYS A 279 28.67 -13.09 -5.53
CA LYS A 279 29.67 -14.11 -5.86
C LYS A 279 30.12 -14.87 -4.60
N ALA A 280 30.44 -14.16 -3.52
CA ALA A 280 30.84 -14.79 -2.26
C ALA A 280 29.73 -15.67 -1.66
N LYS A 281 28.47 -15.19 -1.67
CA LYS A 281 27.30 -15.89 -1.11
C LYS A 281 26.91 -17.13 -1.93
N VAL A 282 27.05 -17.07 -3.25
CA VAL A 282 26.69 -18.18 -4.16
C VAL A 282 27.82 -19.21 -4.32
N LEU A 283 29.10 -18.84 -4.10
CA LEU A 283 30.27 -19.72 -4.26
C LEU A 283 30.28 -20.97 -3.34
N GLY A 284 29.36 -21.09 -2.38
CA GLY A 284 29.17 -22.28 -1.55
C GLY A 284 27.85 -23.04 -1.78
N TYR A 285 26.99 -22.58 -2.70
CA TYR A 285 25.64 -23.11 -2.85
C TYR A 285 25.61 -24.35 -3.74
N LYS A 286 25.10 -25.47 -3.21
CA LYS A 286 25.02 -26.76 -3.93
C LYS A 286 23.73 -26.83 -4.75
N CYS A 287 23.85 -26.66 -6.06
CA CYS A 287 22.76 -26.89 -7.01
C CYS A 287 22.92 -28.28 -7.65
N GLU A 288 21.86 -29.08 -7.68
CA GLU A 288 21.87 -30.45 -8.24
C GLU A 288 22.29 -30.48 -9.72
N HIS A 289 21.94 -29.45 -10.50
CA HIS A 289 22.39 -29.32 -11.89
C HIS A 289 23.87 -28.97 -12.01
N CYS A 290 24.37 -28.06 -11.16
CA CYS A 290 25.79 -27.69 -11.16
C CYS A 290 26.68 -28.84 -10.66
N GLU A 291 26.21 -29.67 -9.73
CA GLU A 291 26.95 -30.87 -9.31
C GLU A 291 26.97 -31.94 -10.41
N LYS A 292 25.89 -32.09 -11.18
CA LYS A 292 25.85 -33.00 -12.34
C LYS A 292 26.76 -32.49 -13.46
N GLU A 293 26.73 -31.20 -13.77
CA GLU A 293 27.60 -30.58 -14.78
C GLU A 293 29.08 -30.66 -14.41
N LYS A 294 29.43 -30.38 -13.14
CA LYS A 294 30.81 -30.49 -12.62
C LYS A 294 31.34 -31.92 -12.69
N LYS A 295 30.52 -32.93 -12.40
CA LYS A 295 30.89 -34.34 -12.57
C LYS A 295 31.11 -34.72 -14.05
N THR A 296 30.37 -34.12 -14.98
CA THR A 296 30.60 -34.32 -16.43
C THR A 296 31.79 -33.55 -16.97
N SER A 297 32.07 -32.33 -16.51
CA SER A 297 33.26 -31.56 -16.92
C SER A 297 34.55 -32.21 -16.43
N ASP A 298 34.56 -32.65 -15.17
CA ASP A 298 35.72 -33.32 -14.57
C ASP A 298 35.95 -34.70 -15.21
N ALA A 299 34.89 -35.38 -15.66
CA ALA A 299 34.99 -36.62 -16.43
C ALA A 299 35.49 -36.41 -17.88
N LEU A 300 35.15 -35.27 -18.50
CA LEU A 300 35.60 -34.90 -19.87
C LEU A 300 37.05 -34.43 -19.92
N GLU A 301 37.55 -33.80 -18.85
CA GLU A 301 38.94 -33.33 -18.76
C GLU A 301 39.93 -34.49 -18.53
N ILE A 302 39.49 -35.56 -17.87
CA ILE A 302 40.31 -36.76 -17.63
C ILE A 302 40.40 -37.66 -18.89
N SER A 303 39.51 -37.51 -19.89
CA SER A 303 39.46 -38.40 -21.06
C SER A 303 40.23 -37.91 -22.29
N GLN A 304 40.93 -36.77 -22.26
CA GLN A 304 41.70 -36.30 -23.42
C GLN A 304 43.16 -36.83 -23.42
N LYS A 305 43.31 -38.12 -23.76
CA LYS A 305 44.47 -38.66 -24.51
C LYS A 305 43.95 -39.45 -25.72
N PRO A 306 44.61 -39.40 -26.89
CA PRO A 306 43.93 -39.65 -28.15
C PRO A 306 43.99 -41.13 -28.57
N ALA A 307 42.85 -41.69 -28.98
CA ALA A 307 42.78 -42.84 -29.88
C ALA A 307 41.50 -42.80 -30.73
N LYS A 308 41.66 -43.27 -31.96
CA LYS A 308 40.80 -43.13 -33.16
C LYS A 308 39.45 -43.88 -33.11
N VAL A 309 38.45 -43.23 -33.75
CA VAL A 309 37.43 -43.76 -34.70
C VAL A 309 36.46 -44.84 -34.20
N GLN A 310 35.14 -44.58 -34.22
CA GLN A 310 34.19 -45.00 -35.28
C GLN A 310 32.74 -44.54 -35.02
N LYS A 311 32.00 -44.23 -36.09
CA LYS A 311 30.58 -43.81 -36.16
C LYS A 311 29.62 -45.02 -36.16
N THR A 312 28.38 -44.80 -35.68
CA THR A 312 27.04 -45.24 -36.22
C THR A 312 25.98 -45.05 -35.11
N SER A 313 24.98 -44.16 -35.20
CA SER A 313 23.69 -44.17 -35.93
C SER A 313 22.61 -45.15 -35.41
N ASP A 314 21.51 -44.55 -34.93
CA ASP A 314 20.08 -44.94 -34.94
C ASP A 314 19.57 -46.18 -34.17
N ILE A 315 18.43 -45.99 -33.46
CA ILE A 315 17.12 -46.64 -33.73
C ILE A 315 16.06 -46.31 -32.65
N GLN A 316 14.82 -46.15 -33.15
CA GLN A 316 13.51 -45.86 -32.55
C GLN A 316 12.79 -47.04 -31.85
N ASP A 317 11.76 -46.65 -31.08
CA ASP A 317 10.44 -47.28 -30.81
C ASP A 317 10.30 -48.63 -30.08
N SER A 318 9.47 -48.64 -29.02
CA SER A 318 8.32 -49.55 -28.89
C SER A 318 7.41 -49.28 -27.67
N ILE A 319 6.10 -49.22 -27.93
CA ILE A 319 4.96 -49.30 -26.99
C ILE A 319 4.38 -50.74 -27.05
N LYS A 320 4.04 -51.36 -25.91
CA LYS A 320 2.86 -52.25 -25.74
C LYS A 320 2.58 -52.73 -24.29
N ASN A 321 1.39 -52.36 -23.80
CA ASN A 321 0.34 -53.10 -23.08
C ASN A 321 0.62 -54.22 -22.04
N MET A 322 -0.12 -54.17 -20.91
CA MET A 322 -0.91 -55.30 -20.38
C MET A 322 -2.06 -54.83 -19.43
N LYS A 323 -3.09 -55.66 -19.29
CA LYS A 323 -4.50 -55.38 -18.89
C LYS A 323 -4.94 -56.34 -17.75
N ILE A 324 -6.17 -56.14 -17.21
CA ILE A 324 -7.13 -57.09 -16.56
C ILE A 324 -7.24 -56.92 -15.01
N GLU A 325 -8.37 -56.94 -14.25
CA GLU A 325 -9.83 -57.30 -14.30
C GLU A 325 -10.55 -56.48 -13.16
N ASN A 326 -11.74 -55.87 -13.26
CA ASN A 326 -13.16 -56.30 -13.29
C ASN A 326 -13.81 -56.85 -11.98
N THR A 327 -14.81 -56.13 -11.42
CA THR A 327 -16.06 -56.70 -10.82
C THR A 327 -17.12 -55.60 -10.56
N ASN A 328 -18.36 -55.87 -10.98
CA ASN A 328 -19.58 -55.08 -10.78
C ASN A 328 -20.34 -55.52 -9.51
N GLU A 329 -21.14 -54.66 -8.88
CA GLU A 329 -22.62 -54.68 -8.96
C GLU A 329 -23.32 -53.72 -7.98
N SER A 330 -24.53 -53.34 -8.40
CA SER A 330 -25.44 -52.26 -7.96
C SER A 330 -26.63 -52.75 -7.15
N GLY A 331 -27.31 -51.86 -6.41
CA GLY A 331 -28.71 -52.12 -5.99
C GLY A 331 -29.35 -51.10 -5.04
N SER A 332 -30.31 -50.33 -5.57
CA SER A 332 -31.22 -49.37 -4.91
C SER A 332 -32.50 -50.03 -4.37
N LYS A 333 -33.21 -49.43 -3.39
CA LYS A 333 -34.70 -49.40 -3.30
C LYS A 333 -35.27 -48.49 -2.19
N GLN A 334 -36.27 -47.68 -2.56
CA GLN A 334 -37.28 -46.98 -1.72
C GLN A 334 -38.46 -47.92 -1.37
N TYR A 335 -39.25 -47.61 -0.32
CA TYR A 335 -40.71 -47.31 -0.33
C TYR A 335 -41.40 -47.40 1.07
N SER A 336 -42.18 -46.35 1.38
CA SER A 336 -43.52 -46.24 2.04
C SER A 336 -43.93 -46.75 3.44
N GLN A 337 -44.75 -45.89 4.10
CA GLN A 337 -45.61 -46.10 5.29
C GLN A 337 -46.81 -47.05 5.04
N PRO A 338 -47.53 -47.46 6.11
CA PRO A 338 -48.94 -47.02 6.25
C PRO A 338 -49.43 -46.73 7.69
N ALA A 339 -50.68 -46.27 7.76
CA ALA A 339 -51.34 -45.51 8.82
C ALA A 339 -52.17 -46.30 9.88
N LEU A 340 -52.51 -45.55 10.93
CA LEU A 340 -53.50 -45.67 12.01
C LEU A 340 -54.67 -46.69 11.89
N SER A 341 -54.97 -47.35 13.01
CA SER A 341 -56.36 -47.58 13.45
C SER A 341 -56.48 -47.69 14.99
N ALA A 342 -57.67 -47.36 15.48
CA ALA A 342 -58.01 -46.92 16.82
C ALA A 342 -58.08 -48.01 17.91
N LEU A 343 -57.90 -47.60 19.17
CA LEU A 343 -58.55 -48.26 20.31
C LEU A 343 -58.74 -47.30 21.50
N LYS A 344 -59.98 -47.24 21.98
CA LYS A 344 -60.40 -46.57 23.21
C LYS A 344 -59.78 -47.25 24.44
N GLU A 345 -59.76 -46.47 25.52
CA GLU A 345 -59.90 -46.92 26.93
C GLU A 345 -58.61 -47.14 27.73
N LYS A 346 -58.20 -46.09 28.49
CA LYS A 346 -58.10 -46.11 29.97
C LYS A 346 -57.43 -44.84 30.49
N CYS A 347 -58.27 -43.92 30.95
CA CYS A 347 -57.90 -42.81 31.82
C CYS A 347 -57.47 -43.38 33.18
N SER A 348 -56.19 -43.21 33.58
CA SER A 348 -55.69 -43.17 34.98
C SER A 348 -54.16 -43.25 35.13
N LYS A 349 -53.34 -43.03 34.09
CA LYS A 349 -51.87 -42.95 34.22
C LYS A 349 -51.20 -41.67 33.71
N SER A 350 -51.96 -40.71 33.17
CA SER A 350 -51.40 -39.49 32.56
C SER A 350 -50.85 -38.46 33.58
N SER A 351 -51.39 -38.42 34.81
CA SER A 351 -51.07 -37.34 35.75
C SER A 351 -49.69 -37.45 36.40
N ALA A 352 -49.15 -38.67 36.58
CA ALA A 352 -47.84 -38.85 37.24
C ALA A 352 -46.66 -38.59 36.28
N VAL A 353 -46.83 -38.87 34.99
CA VAL A 353 -45.78 -38.67 33.97
C VAL A 353 -45.58 -37.17 33.68
N LEU A 354 -46.67 -36.39 33.66
CA LEU A 354 -46.60 -34.93 33.46
C LEU A 354 -45.91 -34.21 34.63
N VAL A 355 -46.10 -34.65 35.88
CA VAL A 355 -45.49 -34.00 37.05
C VAL A 355 -43.97 -34.21 37.06
N VAL A 356 -43.49 -35.42 36.78
CA VAL A 356 -42.06 -35.73 36.73
C VAL A 356 -41.35 -35.01 35.57
N GLU A 357 -42.03 -34.82 34.43
CA GLU A 357 -41.46 -34.10 33.29
C GLU A 357 -41.39 -32.58 33.52
N VAL A 358 -42.36 -32.01 34.27
CA VAL A 358 -42.33 -30.60 34.67
C VAL A 358 -41.23 -30.34 35.70
N GLU A 359 -41.11 -31.18 36.73
CA GLU A 359 -40.05 -31.05 37.76
C GLU A 359 -38.64 -31.14 37.16
N LYS A 360 -38.42 -32.07 36.22
CA LYS A 360 -37.13 -32.20 35.52
C LYS A 360 -36.81 -30.99 34.64
N LYS A 361 -37.81 -30.38 33.99
CA LYS A 361 -37.63 -29.15 33.21
C LYS A 361 -37.36 -27.93 34.09
N THR A 362 -37.97 -27.86 35.27
CA THR A 362 -37.72 -26.81 36.28
C THR A 362 -36.30 -26.91 36.84
N MET A 363 -35.83 -28.11 37.20
CA MET A 363 -34.44 -28.30 37.66
C MET A 363 -33.39 -27.95 36.59
N ASN A 364 -33.64 -28.30 35.32
CA ASN A 364 -32.73 -27.93 34.23
C ASN A 364 -32.66 -26.41 34.02
N THR A 365 -33.79 -25.71 34.11
CA THR A 365 -33.82 -24.24 33.96
C THR A 365 -33.13 -23.53 35.13
N GLU A 366 -33.26 -24.03 36.36
CA GLU A 366 -32.52 -23.47 37.51
C GLU A 366 -31.00 -23.64 37.38
N GLN A 367 -30.54 -24.77 36.85
CA GLN A 367 -29.12 -25.02 36.60
C GLN A 367 -28.57 -24.09 35.50
N GLU A 368 -29.29 -23.93 34.39
CA GLU A 368 -28.92 -22.99 33.31
C GLU A 368 -28.85 -21.54 33.80
N LEU A 369 -29.77 -21.14 34.69
CA LEU A 369 -29.81 -19.79 35.25
C LEU A 369 -28.65 -19.54 36.23
N SER A 370 -28.27 -20.56 37.00
CA SER A 370 -27.06 -20.55 37.85
C SER A 370 -25.79 -20.41 37.01
N ASP A 371 -25.66 -21.17 35.92
CA ASP A 371 -24.47 -21.13 35.07
C ASP A 371 -24.36 -19.81 34.27
N LEU A 372 -25.49 -19.24 33.85
CA LEU A 372 -25.54 -17.92 33.22
C LEU A 372 -25.12 -16.80 34.19
N LYS A 373 -25.53 -16.90 35.47
CA LYS A 373 -25.12 -15.95 36.51
C LYS A 373 -23.60 -15.98 36.75
N LYS A 374 -23.01 -17.17 36.80
CA LYS A 374 -21.54 -17.31 36.91
C LYS A 374 -20.80 -16.72 35.71
N GLN A 375 -21.31 -16.92 34.49
CA GLN A 375 -20.73 -16.32 33.30
C GLN A 375 -20.82 -14.79 33.31
N TYR A 376 -21.94 -14.24 33.80
CA TYR A 376 -22.11 -12.80 33.97
C TYR A 376 -21.11 -12.22 34.98
N ASP A 377 -20.91 -12.87 36.13
CA ASP A 377 -19.96 -12.43 37.14
C ASP A 377 -18.50 -12.44 36.61
N ILE A 378 -18.14 -13.45 35.81
CA ILE A 378 -16.82 -13.51 35.13
C ILE A 378 -16.68 -12.37 34.12
N LEU A 379 -17.72 -12.07 33.34
CA LEU A 379 -17.69 -11.00 32.36
C LEU A 379 -17.48 -9.64 33.05
N VAL A 380 -18.23 -9.36 34.12
CA VAL A 380 -18.12 -8.13 34.91
C VAL A 380 -16.71 -7.97 35.49
N GLN A 381 -16.11 -9.04 36.01
CA GLN A 381 -14.72 -8.99 36.50
C GLN A 381 -13.71 -8.72 35.38
N SER A 382 -13.88 -9.35 34.21
CA SER A 382 -13.01 -9.13 33.07
C SER A 382 -13.11 -7.71 32.50
N GLU A 383 -14.30 -7.10 32.57
CA GLU A 383 -14.54 -5.73 32.12
C GLU A 383 -13.93 -4.71 33.09
N ALA A 384 -14.02 -4.96 34.40
CA ALA A 384 -13.34 -4.16 35.40
C ALA A 384 -11.82 -4.17 35.21
N GLN A 385 -11.22 -5.35 34.95
CA GLN A 385 -9.78 -5.47 34.68
C GLN A 385 -9.35 -4.69 33.43
N LYS A 386 -10.10 -4.81 32.33
CA LYS A 386 -9.81 -4.06 31.09
C LYS A 386 -9.93 -2.55 31.29
N THR A 387 -10.87 -2.10 32.13
CA THR A 387 -11.05 -0.68 32.44
C THR A 387 -9.85 -0.14 33.22
N GLU A 388 -9.30 -0.93 34.15
CA GLU A 388 -8.09 -0.56 34.90
C GLU A 388 -6.85 -0.51 33.99
N GLU A 389 -6.68 -1.48 33.08
CA GLU A 389 -5.60 -1.48 32.09
C GLU A 389 -5.67 -0.27 31.15
N LEU A 390 -6.87 0.08 30.67
CA LEU A 390 -7.09 1.28 29.85
C LEU A 390 -6.69 2.56 30.60
N SER A 391 -7.03 2.67 31.89
CA SER A 391 -6.64 3.83 32.71
C SER A 391 -5.12 3.96 32.85
N LYS A 392 -4.38 2.84 32.96
CA LYS A 392 -2.91 2.85 33.03
C LYS A 392 -2.28 3.30 31.72
N ILE A 393 -2.79 2.78 30.60
CA ILE A 393 -2.33 3.16 29.25
C ILE A 393 -2.59 4.66 29.00
N GLU A 394 -3.74 5.18 29.44
CA GLU A 394 -4.08 6.60 29.30
C GLU A 394 -3.12 7.50 30.10
N GLU A 395 -2.71 7.09 31.31
CA GLU A 395 -1.73 7.81 32.12
C GLU A 395 -0.34 7.81 31.48
N GLU A 396 0.12 6.66 30.95
CA GLU A 396 1.39 6.55 30.22
C GLU A 396 1.39 7.41 28.95
N LEU A 397 0.29 7.41 28.21
CA LEU A 397 0.14 8.22 27.00
C LEU A 397 0.23 9.72 27.30
N ASN A 398 -0.34 10.18 28.42
CA ASN A 398 -0.26 11.59 28.81
C ASN A 398 1.17 12.00 29.21
N LYS A 399 1.90 11.14 29.93
CA LYS A 399 3.32 11.38 30.26
C LYS A 399 4.19 11.46 29.02
N GLU A 400 3.94 10.63 28.01
CA GLU A 400 4.71 10.67 26.76
C GLU A 400 4.39 11.91 25.92
N LYS A 401 3.14 12.39 25.95
CA LYS A 401 2.75 13.66 25.31
C LYS A 401 3.47 14.85 25.90
N GLU A 402 3.57 14.94 27.23
CA GLU A 402 4.30 16.03 27.90
C GLU A 402 5.78 16.04 27.49
N LYS A 403 6.44 14.86 27.48
CA LYS A 403 7.83 14.74 27.02
C LYS A 403 8.03 15.13 25.57
N ASN A 404 7.08 14.78 24.70
CA ASN A 404 7.18 15.14 23.28
C ASN A 404 7.01 16.64 23.07
N GLN A 405 6.13 17.29 23.83
CA GLN A 405 5.98 18.74 23.79
C GLN A 405 7.25 19.46 24.24
N GLU A 406 7.91 19.00 25.31
CA GLU A 406 9.20 19.56 25.76
C GLU A 406 10.28 19.44 24.67
N LYS A 407 10.38 18.29 23.99
CA LYS A 407 11.33 18.09 22.89
C LYS A 407 11.03 18.98 21.68
N GLU A 408 9.76 19.21 21.35
CA GLU A 408 9.37 20.13 20.27
C GLU A 408 9.81 21.57 20.57
N GLU A 409 9.67 22.02 21.81
CA GLU A 409 10.14 23.35 22.25
C GLU A 409 11.67 23.47 22.16
N GLU A 410 12.42 22.41 22.55
CA GLU A 410 13.87 22.37 22.41
C GLU A 410 14.33 22.42 20.94
N ILE A 411 13.67 21.66 20.06
CA ILE A 411 13.97 21.64 18.62
C ILE A 411 13.69 23.01 17.99
N LEU A 412 12.58 23.66 18.36
CA LEU A 412 12.23 24.99 17.86
C LEU A 412 13.28 26.03 18.28
N LYS A 413 13.75 25.95 19.53
CA LYS A 413 14.81 26.84 20.03
C LYS A 413 16.12 26.63 19.27
N ALA A 414 16.55 25.38 19.09
CA ALA A 414 17.77 25.06 18.34
C ALA A 414 17.68 25.47 16.86
N SER A 415 16.49 25.36 16.26
CA SER A 415 16.24 25.80 14.88
C SER A 415 16.42 27.31 14.73
N ASN A 416 15.86 28.11 15.65
CA ASN A 416 16.02 29.56 15.64
C ASN A 416 17.48 30.00 15.84
N GLU A 417 18.22 29.33 16.73
CA GLU A 417 19.65 29.57 16.93
C GLU A 417 20.46 29.27 15.65
N ASN A 418 20.15 28.17 14.96
CA ASN A 418 20.78 27.83 13.68
C ASN A 418 20.50 28.86 12.58
N GLU A 419 19.28 29.42 12.51
CA GLU A 419 18.93 30.45 11.52
C GLU A 419 19.78 31.72 11.73
N GLU A 420 19.95 32.16 12.97
CA GLU A 420 20.77 33.34 13.31
C GLU A 420 22.26 33.10 13.02
N LEU A 421 22.75 31.89 13.26
CA LEU A 421 24.11 31.50 12.88
C LEU A 421 24.31 31.54 11.36
N GLN A 422 23.34 31.04 10.57
CA GLN A 422 23.41 31.08 9.11
C GLN A 422 23.43 32.52 8.57
N LYS A 423 22.62 33.42 9.13
CA LYS A 423 22.65 34.86 8.78
C LYS A 423 24.02 35.48 9.06
N THR A 424 24.64 35.12 10.18
CA THR A 424 25.98 35.61 10.55
C THR A 424 27.05 35.09 9.60
N ILE A 425 27.00 33.80 9.23
CA ILE A 425 27.92 33.20 8.26
C ILE A 425 27.82 33.91 6.91
N LEU A 426 26.60 34.15 6.40
CA LEU A 426 26.40 34.85 5.13
C LEU A 426 27.02 36.26 5.14
N LYS A 427 26.86 36.99 6.26
CA LYS A 427 27.45 38.32 6.42
C LYS A 427 28.98 38.28 6.41
N LEU A 428 29.58 37.36 7.17
CA LEU A 428 31.04 37.21 7.23
C LEU A 428 31.62 36.78 5.88
N THR A 429 30.94 35.89 5.16
CA THR A 429 31.34 35.49 3.81
C THR A 429 31.36 36.68 2.85
N ALA A 430 30.32 37.53 2.87
CA ALA A 430 30.27 38.72 2.03
C ALA A 430 31.37 39.76 2.38
N GLU A 431 31.67 39.93 3.67
CA GLU A 431 32.77 40.80 4.13
C GLU A 431 34.14 40.24 3.70
N ASN A 432 34.35 38.94 3.80
CA ASN A 432 35.58 38.28 3.35
C ASN A 432 35.80 38.43 1.84
N GLU A 433 34.77 38.22 1.02
CA GLU A 433 34.85 38.45 -0.43
C GLU A 433 35.18 39.91 -0.77
N ALA A 434 34.62 40.86 -0.01
CA ALA A 434 34.93 42.28 -0.19
C ALA A 434 36.40 42.58 0.15
N ASN A 435 36.91 41.99 1.23
CA ASN A 435 38.31 42.12 1.63
C ASN A 435 39.26 41.48 0.60
N GLU A 436 38.94 40.31 0.07
CA GLU A 436 39.71 39.68 -1.01
C GLU A 436 39.80 40.56 -2.25
N ARG A 437 38.69 41.18 -2.66
CA ARG A 437 38.69 42.15 -3.79
C ARG A 437 39.58 43.36 -3.52
N VAL A 438 39.66 43.84 -2.29
CA VAL A 438 40.55 44.95 -1.91
C VAL A 438 42.01 44.52 -1.94
N ILE A 439 42.32 43.34 -1.40
CA ILE A 439 43.67 42.76 -1.43
C ILE A 439 44.14 42.61 -2.88
N GLN A 440 43.30 42.08 -3.77
CA GLN A 440 43.65 41.92 -5.18
C GLN A 440 43.95 43.27 -5.84
N LYS A 441 43.14 44.30 -5.60
CA LYS A 441 43.40 45.66 -6.11
C LYS A 441 44.72 46.25 -5.60
N LEU A 442 45.10 45.97 -4.35
CA LEU A 442 46.37 46.42 -3.79
C LEU A 442 47.54 45.69 -4.45
N LEU A 443 47.44 44.37 -4.64
CA LEU A 443 48.46 43.57 -5.34
C LEU A 443 48.65 44.03 -6.78
N ASP A 444 47.57 44.31 -7.51
CA ASP A 444 47.62 44.84 -8.86
C ASP A 444 48.33 46.20 -8.92
N ARG A 445 48.06 47.08 -7.93
CA ARG A 445 48.69 48.40 -7.86
C ARG A 445 50.18 48.32 -7.55
N ILE A 446 50.59 47.42 -6.64
CA ILE A 446 52.01 47.17 -6.34
C ILE A 446 52.72 46.65 -7.59
N THR A 447 52.13 45.66 -8.27
CA THR A 447 52.70 45.07 -9.49
C THR A 447 52.94 46.14 -10.57
N ASN A 448 51.93 46.97 -10.85
CA ASN A 448 52.04 48.06 -11.82
C ASN A 448 53.08 49.13 -11.42
N SER A 449 53.21 49.42 -10.13
CA SER A 449 54.23 50.36 -9.64
C SER A 449 55.64 49.83 -9.84
N SER A 450 55.87 48.54 -9.57
CA SER A 450 57.17 47.88 -9.79
C SER A 450 57.55 47.83 -11.28
N THR A 451 56.57 47.58 -12.18
CA THR A 451 56.85 47.58 -13.63
C THR A 451 57.20 48.97 -14.16
N ASN A 452 56.57 50.02 -13.62
CA ASN A 452 56.88 51.39 -14.01
C ASN A 452 58.26 51.85 -13.52
N GLN A 453 58.70 51.37 -12.35
CA GLN A 453 60.06 51.60 -11.86
C GLN A 453 61.11 50.89 -12.73
N GLN A 454 60.90 49.64 -13.15
CA GLN A 454 61.81 48.95 -14.07
C GLN A 454 61.95 49.67 -15.43
N LYS A 455 60.85 50.16 -16.00
CA LYS A 455 60.87 50.92 -17.26
C LYS A 455 61.59 52.26 -17.15
N THR A 456 61.59 52.90 -15.98
CA THR A 456 62.31 54.17 -15.80
C THR A 456 63.80 53.97 -15.61
N THR A 457 64.23 52.85 -15.02
CA THR A 457 65.65 52.49 -14.92
C THR A 457 66.27 52.09 -16.27
N GLU A 458 65.53 51.39 -17.15
CA GLU A 458 66.02 51.07 -18.50
C GLU A 458 66.18 52.29 -19.41
N ILE A 459 65.46 53.39 -19.15
CA ILE A 459 65.58 54.63 -19.93
C ILE A 459 66.77 55.50 -19.44
N SER A 460 67.25 55.32 -18.21
CA SER A 460 68.39 56.06 -17.67
C SER A 460 69.76 55.47 -18.04
N ASP A 461 69.80 54.28 -18.66
CA ASP A 461 71.03 53.58 -19.05
C ASP A 461 71.36 53.72 -20.56
N PHE A 462 70.77 54.70 -21.26
CA PHE A 462 71.08 55.04 -22.66
C PHE A 462 71.70 56.43 -22.82
#